data_AF-A0A193GC04-F1
#
_entry.id   AF-A0A193GC04-F1
#
_cell.length_a   1.000
_cell.length_b   1.000
_cell.length_c   1.000
_cell.angle_alpha   90.00
_cell.angle_beta   90.00
_cell.angle_gamma   90.00
#
_symmetry.space_group_name_H-M   'P 1'
#
loop_
_entity.id
_entity.type
_entity.pdbx_description
1 polymer ?
#
loop_
_entity_poly.entity_id
_entity_poly.type
_entity_poly.pdbx_seq_one_letter_code
_entity_poly.pdbx_strand_id
1 'polypeptide(L)'
;MDKDAQEASRQRDIERGRRAQELLDNPTLIQALAACRARYVEEWEKSEDGDAQQREYLFRMVKAHDELVKHLRVAADAGKLAAPYLNKPRRAG
;
A
#
# COMPACT_ATOMS: atom_id res chain seq x y z
N MET A 1 -6.50 -9.53 28.68
CA MET A 1 -5.54 -8.96 27.71
C MET A 1 -5.01 -7.67 28.32
N ASP A 2 -3.69 -7.53 28.42
CA ASP A 2 -3.04 -6.40 29.08
C ASP A 2 -3.30 -5.08 28.32
N LYS A 3 -3.65 -4.00 29.03
CA LYS A 3 -3.99 -2.70 28.44
C LYS A 3 -2.77 -2.09 27.75
N ASP A 4 -1.60 -2.30 28.34
CA ASP A 4 -0.33 -1.77 27.84
C ASP A 4 0.06 -2.45 26.52
N ALA A 5 -0.22 -3.75 26.38
CA ALA A 5 -0.01 -4.49 25.14
C ALA A 5 -0.94 -3.99 24.01
N GLN A 6 -2.18 -3.60 24.36
CA GLN A 6 -3.14 -3.07 23.39
C GLN A 6 -2.75 -1.66 22.92
N GLU A 7 -2.24 -0.82 23.81
CA GLU A 7 -1.75 0.52 23.50
C GLU A 7 -0.48 0.48 22.64
N ALA A 8 0.47 -0.40 22.98
CA ALA A 8 1.66 -0.63 22.17
C ALA A 8 1.32 -1.13 20.76
N SER A 9 0.27 -1.96 20.61
CA SER A 9 -0.21 -2.40 19.29
C SER A 9 -0.75 -1.24 18.46
N ARG A 10 -1.58 -0.38 19.05
CA ARG A 10 -2.14 0.78 18.35
C ARG A 10 -1.06 1.74 17.90
N GLN A 11 -0.05 1.98 18.73
CA GLN A 11 1.09 2.82 18.36
C GLN A 11 1.85 2.27 17.15
N ARG A 12 2.04 0.95 17.08
CA ARG A 12 2.68 0.30 15.92
C ARG A 12 1.83 0.45 14.65
N ASP A 13 0.52 0.31 14.76
CA ASP A 13 -0.39 0.44 13.61
C ASP A 13 -0.38 1.88 13.05
N ILE A 14 -0.35 2.88 13.92
CA ILE A 14 -0.24 4.29 13.53
C ILE A 14 1.10 4.56 12.84
N GLU A 15 2.21 4.12 13.42
CA GLU A 15 3.53 4.32 12.83
C GLU A 15 3.65 3.61 11.48
N ARG A 16 3.09 2.41 11.36
CA ARG A 16 3.03 1.70 10.08
C ARG A 16 2.24 2.47 9.04
N GLY A 17 1.09 3.03 9.39
CA GLY A 17 0.30 3.82 8.46
C GLY A 17 0.97 5.14 8.07
N ARG A 18 1.66 5.79 9.01
CA ARG A 18 2.49 6.98 8.72
C ARG A 18 3.57 6.67 7.68
N ARG A 19 4.32 5.58 7.85
CA ARG A 19 5.35 5.15 6.89
C ARG A 19 4.76 4.76 5.54
N ALA A 20 3.60 4.11 5.52
CA ALA A 20 2.91 3.78 4.27
C ALA A 20 2.49 5.05 3.52
N GLN A 21 2.02 6.08 4.24
CA GLN A 21 1.72 7.38 3.65
C GLN A 21 2.99 8.08 3.11
N GLU A 22 4.10 8.05 3.84
CA GLU A 22 5.39 8.59 3.36
C GLU A 22 5.85 7.94 2.05
N LEU A 23 5.66 6.63 1.90
CA LEU A 23 5.94 5.92 0.65
C LEU A 23 5.01 6.39 -0.47
N LEU A 24 3.71 6.54 -0.19
CA LEU A 24 2.72 6.99 -1.17
C LEU A 24 2.90 8.46 -1.60
N ASP A 25 3.53 9.27 -0.76
CA ASP A 25 3.83 10.68 -1.05
C ASP A 25 5.24 10.87 -1.65
N ASN A 26 6.06 9.82 -1.68
CA ASN A 26 7.41 9.88 -2.22
C ASN A 26 7.36 9.98 -3.76
N PRO A 27 7.77 11.11 -4.36
CA PRO A 27 7.64 11.32 -5.80
C PRO A 27 8.48 10.33 -6.62
N THR A 28 9.66 9.95 -6.12
CA THR A 28 10.53 8.97 -6.78
C THR A 28 9.88 7.59 -6.82
N LEU A 29 9.25 7.16 -5.72
CA LEU A 29 8.57 5.87 -5.68
C LEU A 29 7.33 5.87 -6.59
N ILE A 30 6.54 6.94 -6.56
CA ILE A 30 5.37 7.09 -7.44
C ILE A 30 5.78 6.97 -8.92
N GLN A 31 6.84 7.69 -9.32
CA GLN A 31 7.35 7.64 -10.69
C GLN A 31 7.87 6.25 -11.05
N ALA A 32 8.60 5.58 -10.14
CA ALA A 32 9.10 4.23 -10.37
C ALA A 32 7.96 3.21 -10.55
N LEU A 33 6.94 3.24 -9.69
CA LEU A 33 5.76 2.38 -9.80
C LEU A 33 5.00 2.62 -11.09
N ALA A 34 4.78 3.89 -11.45
CA ALA A 34 4.13 4.27 -12.70
C ALA A 34 4.91 3.76 -13.92
N ALA A 35 6.24 3.89 -13.92
CA ALA A 35 7.11 3.39 -14.99
C ALA A 35 7.06 1.86 -15.10
N CYS A 36 7.09 1.13 -13.98
CA CYS A 36 6.94 -0.32 -13.97
C CYS A 36 5.63 -0.78 -14.60
N ARG A 37 4.50 -0.17 -14.17
CA ARG A 37 3.18 -0.50 -14.70
C ARG A 37 3.06 -0.17 -16.19
N ALA A 38 3.55 1.00 -16.61
CA ALA A 38 3.53 1.42 -18.01
C ALA A 38 4.27 0.43 -18.89
N ARG A 39 5.46 -0.03 -18.46
CA ARG A 39 6.23 -1.02 -19.20
C ARG A 39 5.49 -2.35 -19.38
N TYR A 40 4.85 -2.87 -18.34
CA TYR A 40 4.08 -4.12 -18.45
C TYR A 40 2.90 -4.01 -19.42
N VAL A 41 2.23 -2.86 -19.42
CA VAL A 41 1.13 -2.58 -20.36
C VAL A 41 1.65 -2.45 -21.78
N GLU A 42 2.73 -1.70 -21.99
CA GLU A 42 3.35 -1.51 -23.30
C GLU A 42 3.85 -2.83 -23.89
N GLU A 43 4.51 -3.68 -23.10
CA GLU A 43 4.94 -5.01 -23.53
C GLU A 43 3.73 -5.91 -23.86
N TRP A 44 2.61 -5.75 -23.15
CA TRP A 44 1.40 -6.52 -23.41
C TRP A 44 0.67 -6.06 -24.67
N GLU A 45 0.69 -4.75 -24.96
CA GLU A 45 0.14 -4.20 -26.20
C GLU A 45 0.97 -4.62 -27.42
N LYS A 46 2.29 -4.80 -27.26
CA LYS A 46 3.22 -5.20 -28.32
C LYS A 46 3.35 -6.71 -28.50
N SER A 47 2.86 -7.53 -27.57
CA SER A 47 2.94 -8.99 -27.69
C SER A 47 2.13 -9.49 -28.89
N GLU A 48 2.62 -10.52 -29.57
CA GLU A 48 1.88 -11.18 -30.65
C GLU A 48 0.60 -11.86 -30.16
N ASP A 49 -0.45 -11.87 -30.97
CA ASP A 49 -1.75 -12.47 -30.64
C ASP A 49 -1.66 -13.98 -30.33
N GLY A 50 -0.62 -14.65 -30.85
CA GLY A 50 -0.36 -16.07 -30.61
C GLY A 50 0.29 -16.38 -29.25
N ASP A 51 0.86 -15.39 -28.56
CA ASP A 51 1.60 -15.61 -27.32
C ASP A 51 0.71 -15.38 -26.09
N ALA A 52 -0.28 -16.26 -25.93
CA ALA A 52 -1.22 -16.21 -24.81
C ALA A 52 -0.54 -16.32 -23.44
N GLN A 53 0.60 -17.03 -23.35
CA GLN A 53 1.32 -17.20 -22.08
C GLN A 53 2.02 -15.91 -21.65
N GLN A 54 2.70 -15.23 -22.57
CA GLN A 54 3.34 -13.95 -22.28
C GLN A 54 2.31 -12.88 -21.93
N ARG A 55 1.17 -12.85 -22.64
CA ARG A 55 0.07 -11.93 -22.34
C ARG A 55 -0.49 -12.14 -20.93
N GLU A 56 -0.74 -13.39 -20.55
CA GLU A 56 -1.21 -13.73 -19.21
C GLU A 56 -0.17 -13.36 -18.13
N TYR A 57 1.12 -13.61 -18.39
CA TYR A 57 2.20 -13.24 -17.48
C TYR A 57 2.23 -11.72 -17.22
N LEU A 58 2.22 -10.91 -18.28
CA LEU A 58 2.24 -9.44 -18.18
C LEU A 58 0.98 -8.91 -17.48
N PHE A 59 -0.18 -9.49 -17.77
CA PHE A 59 -1.42 -9.16 -17.06
C PHE A 59 -1.30 -9.41 -15.55
N ARG A 60 -0.73 -10.56 -15.14
CA ARG A 60 -0.47 -10.86 -13.72
C ARG A 60 0.50 -9.88 -13.09
N MET A 61 1.51 -9.41 -13.81
CA MET A 61 2.44 -8.38 -13.30
C MET A 61 1.73 -7.05 -13.05
N VAL A 62 0.83 -6.63 -13.94
CA VAL A 62 -0.02 -5.45 -13.72
C VAL A 62 -0.91 -5.64 -12.48
N LYS A 63 -1.51 -6.83 -12.30
CA LYS A 63 -2.33 -7.12 -11.11
C LYS A 63 -1.53 -7.12 -9.82
N ALA A 64 -0.33 -7.70 -9.82
CA ALA A 64 0.56 -7.68 -8.67
C ALA A 64 0.99 -6.25 -8.30
N HIS A 65 1.30 -5.42 -9.29
CA HIS A 65 1.55 -4.00 -9.10
C HIS A 65 0.34 -3.30 -8.44
N ASP A 66 -0.85 -3.48 -8.99
CA ASP A 66 -2.05 -2.82 -8.50
C ASP A 66 -2.39 -3.24 -7.06
N GLU A 67 -2.18 -4.52 -6.71
CA GLU A 67 -2.38 -5.02 -5.34
C GLU A 67 -1.33 -4.47 -4.36
N LEU A 68 -0.06 -4.32 -4.77
CA LEU A 68 0.96 -3.67 -3.95
C LEU A 68 0.56 -2.23 -3.59
N VAL A 69 0.16 -1.44 -4.58
CA VAL A 69 -0.26 -0.04 -4.37
C VAL A 69 -1.50 0.01 -3.46
N LYS A 70 -2.45 -0.89 -3.67
CA LYS A 70 -3.63 -1.01 -2.81
C LYS A 70 -3.26 -1.36 -1.37
N HIS A 71 -2.34 -2.28 -1.12
CA HIS A 71 -1.90 -2.61 0.23
C HIS A 71 -1.22 -1.44 0.94
N LEU A 72 -0.43 -0.63 0.22
CA LEU A 72 0.14 0.60 0.77
C LEU A 72 -0.97 1.59 1.20
N ARG A 73 -1.99 1.77 0.36
CA ARG A 73 -3.13 2.66 0.68
C ARG A 73 -3.92 2.16 1.89
N VAL A 74 -4.23 0.87 1.95
CA VAL A 74 -4.93 0.26 3.09
C VAL A 74 -4.12 0.45 4.38
N ALA A 75 -2.81 0.26 4.34
CA ALA A 75 -1.95 0.47 5.50
C ALA A 75 -1.95 1.95 5.95
N ALA A 76 -1.87 2.88 5.00
CA ALA A 76 -1.92 4.32 5.28
C ALA A 76 -3.26 4.73 5.93
N ASP A 77 -4.37 4.25 5.40
CA ASP A 77 -5.71 4.56 5.91
C ASP A 77 -5.96 3.96 7.30
N ALA A 78 -5.46 2.74 7.55
CA ALA A 78 -5.55 2.12 8.87
C ALA A 78 -4.85 2.97 9.96
N GLY A 79 -3.69 3.55 9.68
CA GLY A 79 -3.00 4.43 10.62
C GLY A 79 -3.75 5.74 10.89
N LYS A 80 -4.37 6.33 9.87
CA LYS A 80 -5.22 7.53 10.01
C LYS A 80 -6.42 7.26 10.92
N LEU A 81 -7.03 6.08 10.79
CA LEU A 81 -8.16 5.67 11.62
C LEU A 81 -7.73 5.41 13.07
N ALA A 82 -6.51 4.93 13.31
CA ALA A 82 -6.02 4.60 14.64
C ALA A 82 -5.58 5.85 15.45
N ALA A 83 -5.08 6.91 14.79
CA ALA A 83 -4.52 8.10 15.44
C ALA A 83 -5.46 8.83 16.44
N PRO A 84 -6.76 9.02 16.16
CA PRO A 84 -7.70 9.66 17.10
C PRO A 84 -7.89 8.89 18.41
N TYR A 85 -7.63 7.58 18.43
CA TYR A 85 -7.84 6.74 19.62
C TYR A 85 -6.72 6.87 20.66
N LEU A 86 -5.57 7.46 20.32
CA LEU A 86 -4.51 7.80 21.26
C LEU A 86 -4.72 9.18 21.91
N ASN A 87 -5.38 10.09 21.21
CA ASN A 87 -5.55 11.48 21.64
C ASN A 87 -6.79 11.71 22.53
N LYS A 88 -7.47 10.66 23.01
CA LYS A 88 -8.57 10.82 23.95
C LYS A 88 -7.97 10.99 25.35
N PRO A 89 -7.98 12.20 25.94
CA PRO A 89 -7.55 12.35 27.33
C PRO A 89 -8.43 11.42 28.18
N ARG A 90 -7.78 10.60 29.02
CA ARG A 90 -8.46 9.89 30.11
C ARG A 90 -9.28 10.96 30.84
N ARG A 91 -10.61 10.91 30.73
CA ARG A 91 -11.47 11.66 31.65
C ARG A 91 -11.17 11.09 33.04
N ALA A 92 -10.34 11.80 33.79
CA ALA A 92 -10.17 11.58 35.21
C ALA A 92 -11.52 11.91 35.84
N GLY A 93 -12.18 10.89 36.37
CA GLY A 93 -13.30 11.04 37.30
C GLY A 93 -12.77 11.26 38.70
#